data_AF-A0A2P6SK78-F1
#
_entry.id   AF-A0A2P6SK78-F1
#
_cell.length_a   1.000
_cell.length_b   1.000
_cell.length_c   1.000
_cell.angle_alpha   90.00
_cell.angle_beta   90.00
_cell.angle_gamma   90.00
#
_symmetry.space_group_name_H-M   'P 1'
#
loop_
_entity.id
_entity.type
_entity.pdbx_description
1 polymer ?
#
loop_
_entity_poly.entity_id
_entity_poly.type
_entity_poly.pdbx_seq_one_letter_code
_entity_poly.pdbx_strand_id
1 'polypeptide(L)'
;MCTLEKKGDIFILTLTGPGEHRLNPTLLDAIQSALNTVRAAATSSSVALITTAHGKFFSNGFDLDWAGSDKARGELMASKLRSVVADFISLPGFVYMSEMDIALVIPASVHALIKNKVGSAAARRDLMLRADKMTAAVAVEKGIVDSAVNGAEETVEAAVRLGEELVRRKWKGHVYAQIRLGLMSEVLEAMRNHDSPRSLL
;
A
#
# COMPACT_ATOMS: atom_id res chain seq x y z
N MET A 1 2.99 -12.79 -8.91
CA MET A 1 2.21 -12.16 -9.99
C MET A 1 0.92 -11.58 -9.39
N CYS A 2 0.06 -10.90 -10.14
CA CYS A 2 -1.26 -10.48 -9.64
C CYS A 2 -2.35 -10.67 -10.69
N THR A 3 -3.60 -10.76 -10.24
CA THR A 3 -4.81 -10.79 -11.08
C THR A 3 -5.71 -9.61 -10.72
N LEU A 4 -6.61 -9.25 -11.64
CA LEU A 4 -7.63 -8.22 -11.42
C LEU A 4 -8.99 -8.77 -11.84
N GLU A 5 -9.91 -8.86 -10.90
CA GLU A 5 -11.30 -9.27 -11.12
C GLU A 5 -12.23 -8.05 -10.98
N LYS A 6 -13.29 -7.98 -11.79
CA LYS A 6 -14.34 -6.96 -11.67
C LYS A 6 -15.67 -7.61 -11.29
N LYS A 7 -16.28 -7.16 -10.19
CA LYS A 7 -17.61 -7.56 -9.71
C LYS A 7 -18.49 -6.32 -9.57
N GLY A 8 -19.35 -6.06 -10.56
CA GLY A 8 -20.11 -4.81 -10.61
C GLY A 8 -19.18 -3.59 -10.67
N ASP A 9 -19.29 -2.68 -9.70
CA ASP A 9 -18.45 -1.49 -9.54
C ASP A 9 -17.23 -1.72 -8.61
N ILE A 10 -17.00 -2.96 -8.17
CA ILE A 10 -15.87 -3.35 -7.34
C ILE A 10 -14.81 -4.04 -8.18
N PHE A 11 -13.56 -3.61 -8.02
CA PHE A 11 -12.38 -4.27 -8.55
C PHE A 11 -11.62 -4.97 -7.43
N ILE A 12 -11.17 -6.19 -7.66
CA ILE A 12 -10.39 -6.98 -6.70
C ILE A 12 -9.05 -7.33 -7.35
N LEU A 13 -7.99 -6.69 -6.89
CA LEU A 13 -6.61 -6.99 -7.27
C LEU A 13 -6.03 -8.02 -6.29
N THR A 14 -5.70 -9.21 -6.77
CA THR A 14 -5.16 -10.28 -5.92
C THR A 14 -3.70 -10.54 -6.26
N LEU A 15 -2.82 -10.43 -5.27
CA LEU A 15 -1.43 -10.91 -5.37
C LEU A 15 -1.45 -12.45 -5.35
N THR A 16 -0.81 -13.06 -6.34
CA THR A 16 -0.82 -14.51 -6.59
C THR A 16 0.58 -15.09 -6.71
N GLY A 17 0.65 -16.40 -6.52
CA GLY A 17 1.87 -17.21 -6.66
C GLY A 17 2.19 -17.94 -5.35
N PRO A 18 3.09 -18.93 -5.39
CA PRO A 18 3.46 -19.72 -4.21
C PRO A 18 4.43 -18.98 -3.25
N GLY A 19 4.97 -17.82 -3.65
CA GLY A 19 5.97 -17.08 -2.91
C GLY A 19 5.39 -16.06 -1.92
N GLU A 20 6.27 -15.33 -1.23
CA GLU A 20 5.92 -14.36 -0.19
C GLU A 20 5.52 -12.97 -0.74
N HIS A 21 5.09 -12.92 -2.00
CA HIS A 21 4.72 -11.71 -2.74
C HIS A 21 5.71 -10.54 -2.58
N ARG A 22 7.01 -10.84 -2.68
CA ARG A 22 8.07 -9.81 -2.67
C ARG A 22 7.91 -8.88 -3.87
N LEU A 23 8.04 -7.58 -3.61
CA LEU A 23 7.91 -6.51 -4.58
C LEU A 23 9.17 -6.48 -5.45
N ASN A 24 9.03 -6.98 -6.67
CA ASN A 24 10.02 -6.92 -7.74
C ASN A 24 9.47 -6.14 -8.95
N PRO A 25 10.28 -5.80 -9.96
CA PRO A 25 9.82 -4.93 -11.04
C PRO A 25 8.65 -5.51 -11.81
N THR A 26 8.67 -6.83 -12.05
CA THR A 26 7.59 -7.53 -12.75
C THR A 26 6.26 -7.43 -12.00
N LEU A 27 6.28 -7.63 -10.68
CA LEU A 27 5.08 -7.48 -9.87
C LEU A 27 4.59 -6.03 -9.83
N LEU A 28 5.50 -5.07 -9.66
CA LEU A 28 5.17 -3.64 -9.65
C LEU A 28 4.56 -3.20 -10.99
N ASP A 29 5.07 -3.68 -12.12
CA ASP A 29 4.52 -3.40 -13.45
C ASP A 29 3.14 -4.03 -13.65
N ALA A 30 2.91 -5.23 -13.12
CA ALA A 30 1.61 -5.87 -13.18
C ALA A 30 0.55 -5.11 -12.34
N ILE A 31 0.93 -4.66 -11.14
CA ILE A 31 0.08 -3.82 -10.30
C ILE A 31 -0.23 -2.50 -11.01
N GLN A 32 0.79 -1.84 -11.56
CA GLN A 32 0.66 -0.59 -12.30
C GLN A 32 -0.31 -0.71 -13.49
N SER A 33 -0.22 -1.82 -14.23
CA SER A 33 -1.14 -2.15 -15.32
C SER A 33 -2.59 -2.29 -14.84
N ALA A 34 -2.80 -3.04 -13.75
CA ALA A 34 -4.13 -3.22 -13.16
C ALA A 34 -4.72 -1.89 -12.66
N LEU A 35 -3.93 -1.03 -12.01
CA LEU A 35 -4.38 0.30 -11.56
C LEU A 35 -4.81 1.18 -12.74
N ASN A 36 -4.12 1.10 -13.88
CA ASN A 36 -4.52 1.81 -15.09
C ASN A 36 -5.87 1.31 -15.63
N THR A 37 -6.12 0.00 -15.58
CA THR A 37 -7.44 -0.57 -15.93
C THR A 37 -8.55 -0.04 -15.03
N VAL A 38 -8.33 0.02 -13.71
CA VAL A 38 -9.32 0.53 -12.75
C VAL A 38 -9.61 2.01 -13.00
N ARG A 39 -8.57 2.82 -13.24
CA ARG A 39 -8.73 4.25 -13.56
C ARG A 39 -9.55 4.51 -14.80
N ALA A 40 -9.30 3.74 -15.86
CA ALA A 40 -10.07 3.86 -17.09
C ALA A 40 -11.57 3.61 -16.83
N ALA A 41 -11.90 2.64 -15.98
CA ALA A 41 -13.28 2.35 -15.58
C ALA A 41 -13.91 3.44 -14.67
N ALA A 42 -13.12 4.04 -13.78
CA ALA A 42 -13.56 5.06 -12.83
C ALA A 42 -13.97 6.41 -13.49
N THR A 43 -13.79 6.56 -14.80
CA THR A 43 -14.20 7.75 -15.56
C THR A 43 -15.71 7.89 -15.68
N SER A 44 -16.43 6.75 -15.72
CA SER A 44 -17.85 6.70 -16.08
C SER A 44 -18.76 6.30 -14.91
N SER A 45 -18.21 5.63 -13.89
CA SER A 45 -18.95 5.26 -12.67
C SER A 45 -18.07 5.39 -11.42
N SER A 46 -18.71 5.47 -10.25
CA SER A 46 -18.01 5.35 -8.98
C SER A 46 -17.60 3.89 -8.79
N VAL A 47 -16.31 3.64 -8.57
CA VAL A 47 -15.76 2.30 -8.40
C VAL A 47 -14.90 2.23 -7.14
N ALA A 48 -14.77 1.04 -6.55
CA ALA A 48 -13.83 0.79 -5.47
C ALA A 48 -12.80 -0.27 -5.89
N LEU A 49 -11.56 -0.13 -5.41
CA LEU A 49 -10.53 -1.14 -5.52
C LEU A 49 -10.29 -1.79 -4.17
N ILE A 50 -10.25 -3.11 -4.17
CA ILE A 50 -9.83 -3.95 -3.07
C ILE A 50 -8.52 -4.61 -3.49
N THR A 51 -7.51 -4.55 -2.63
CA THR A 51 -6.28 -5.31 -2.81
C THR A 51 -6.25 -6.45 -1.81
N THR A 52 -5.87 -7.63 -2.28
CA THR A 52 -5.77 -8.85 -1.46
C THR A 52 -4.66 -9.74 -1.99
N ALA A 53 -4.44 -10.88 -1.35
CA ALA A 53 -3.37 -11.81 -1.64
C ALA A 53 -3.76 -13.26 -1.35
N HIS A 54 -3.20 -14.21 -2.11
CA HIS A 54 -3.31 -15.63 -1.81
C HIS A 54 -2.32 -16.09 -0.73
N GLY A 55 -2.68 -17.16 -0.01
CA GLY A 55 -1.78 -17.76 0.96
C GLY A 55 -1.62 -16.94 2.24
N LYS A 56 -0.48 -17.14 2.92
CA LYS A 56 -0.27 -16.62 4.29
C LYS A 56 0.09 -15.14 4.34
N PHE A 57 0.73 -14.62 3.30
CA PHE A 57 1.31 -13.29 3.30
C PHE A 57 0.55 -12.37 2.34
N PHE A 58 0.26 -11.16 2.79
CA PHE A 58 -0.11 -10.10 1.86
C PHE A 58 1.08 -9.78 0.95
N SER A 59 2.17 -9.28 1.55
CA SER A 59 3.47 -9.09 0.92
C SER A 59 4.57 -9.03 1.99
N ASN A 60 5.73 -9.63 1.71
CA ASN A 60 6.94 -9.47 2.52
C ASN A 60 7.83 -8.31 2.06
N GLY A 61 7.25 -7.32 1.36
CA GLY A 61 7.91 -6.06 1.04
C GLY A 61 8.93 -6.19 -0.08
N PHE A 62 9.96 -5.33 -0.04
CA PHE A 62 10.94 -5.17 -1.10
C PHE A 62 11.74 -6.45 -1.39
N ASP A 63 11.94 -6.77 -2.66
CA ASP A 63 12.87 -7.84 -3.07
C ASP A 63 14.32 -7.33 -2.96
N LEU A 64 14.89 -7.47 -1.76
CA LEU A 64 16.24 -6.99 -1.43
C LEU A 64 17.34 -7.73 -2.18
N ASP A 65 17.16 -9.03 -2.42
CA ASP A 65 18.14 -9.83 -3.16
C ASP A 65 18.24 -9.36 -4.61
N TRP A 66 17.10 -9.08 -5.24
CA TRP A 66 17.09 -8.50 -6.58
C TRP A 66 17.63 -7.06 -6.60
N ALA A 67 17.17 -6.22 -5.68
CA ALA A 67 17.52 -4.80 -5.66
C ALA A 67 18.99 -4.54 -5.28
N GLY A 68 19.55 -5.35 -4.38
CA GLY A 68 20.92 -5.22 -3.89
C GLY A 68 21.98 -5.76 -4.85
N SER A 69 21.56 -6.44 -5.93
CA SER A 69 22.49 -7.06 -6.89
C SER A 69 23.27 -6.05 -7.76
N ASP A 70 22.76 -4.83 -7.93
CA ASP A 70 23.46 -3.69 -8.54
C ASP A 70 22.75 -2.37 -8.20
N LYS A 71 23.50 -1.26 -8.16
CA LYS A 71 22.97 0.07 -7.82
C LYS A 71 21.83 0.51 -8.73
N ALA A 72 21.93 0.27 -10.05
CA ALA A 72 20.89 0.69 -10.99
C ALA A 72 19.59 -0.10 -10.78
N ARG A 73 19.67 -1.35 -10.32
CA ARG A 73 18.50 -2.16 -9.94
C ARG A 73 17.83 -1.59 -8.70
N GLY A 74 18.60 -1.22 -7.68
CA GLY A 74 18.10 -0.53 -6.50
C GLY A 74 17.34 0.75 -6.84
N GLU A 75 17.92 1.61 -7.69
CA GLU A 75 17.30 2.86 -8.14
C GLU A 75 16.02 2.62 -8.95
N LEU A 76 16.04 1.64 -9.88
CA LEU A 76 14.88 1.25 -10.68
C LEU A 76 13.73 0.75 -9.81
N MET A 77 14.01 -0.14 -8.85
CA MET A 77 12.99 -0.66 -7.94
C MET A 77 12.40 0.46 -7.09
N ALA A 78 13.25 1.32 -6.51
CA ALA A 78 12.79 2.43 -5.69
C ALA A 78 11.90 3.38 -6.50
N SER A 79 12.24 3.63 -7.77
CA SER A 79 11.42 4.43 -8.68
C SER A 79 10.06 3.80 -8.96
N LYS A 80 10.02 2.51 -9.33
CA LYS A 80 8.77 1.78 -9.57
C LYS A 80 7.88 1.71 -8.33
N LEU A 81 8.47 1.44 -7.16
CA LEU A 81 7.72 1.40 -5.91
C LEU A 81 7.08 2.76 -5.61
N ARG A 82 7.84 3.86 -5.74
CA ARG A 82 7.28 5.22 -5.55
C ARG A 82 6.12 5.51 -6.50
N SER A 83 6.22 5.11 -7.77
CA SER A 83 5.13 5.25 -8.74
C SER A 83 3.87 4.49 -8.30
N VAL A 84 4.02 3.21 -7.94
CA VAL A 84 2.91 2.38 -7.49
C VAL A 84 2.32 2.90 -6.18
N VAL A 85 3.15 3.37 -5.25
CA VAL A 85 2.68 3.97 -3.99
C VAL A 85 1.94 5.28 -4.25
N ALA A 86 2.42 6.15 -5.13
CA ALA A 86 1.70 7.37 -5.52
C ALA A 86 0.32 7.05 -6.12
N ASP A 87 0.24 5.95 -6.88
CA ASP A 87 -1.00 5.48 -7.45
C ASP A 87 -1.97 4.95 -6.38
N PHE A 88 -1.46 4.15 -5.44
CA PHE A 88 -2.21 3.71 -4.26
C PHE A 88 -2.54 4.84 -3.30
N ILE A 89 -1.79 5.96 -3.26
CA ILE A 89 -2.13 7.08 -2.37
C ILE A 89 -3.50 7.65 -2.70
N SER A 90 -4.03 7.44 -3.91
CA SER A 90 -5.42 7.73 -4.27
C SER A 90 -6.46 6.70 -3.76
N LEU A 91 -6.04 5.60 -3.10
CA LEU A 91 -6.84 4.42 -2.74
C LEU A 91 -6.54 3.92 -1.28
N PRO A 92 -7.50 3.37 -0.51
CA PRO A 92 -7.27 2.93 0.88
C PRO A 92 -6.35 1.68 0.99
N GLY A 93 -5.56 1.54 2.08
CA GLY A 93 -4.68 0.38 2.33
C GLY A 93 -3.80 0.49 3.60
N PHE A 94 -3.26 -0.66 4.09
CA PHE A 94 -2.51 -0.85 5.37
C PHE A 94 -1.08 -1.42 5.17
N VAL A 95 -0.21 -1.34 6.21
CA VAL A 95 1.23 -1.72 6.15
C VAL A 95 1.75 -2.34 7.47
N TYR A 96 2.64 -3.33 7.38
CA TYR A 96 3.59 -3.79 8.41
C TYR A 96 5.04 -3.53 7.94
N MET A 97 5.99 -3.34 8.86
CA MET A 97 7.37 -2.91 8.57
C MET A 97 8.40 -3.63 9.44
N SER A 98 9.55 -4.02 8.86
CA SER A 98 10.62 -4.78 9.52
C SER A 98 12.00 -4.12 9.40
N GLU A 99 12.07 -2.87 8.95
CA GLU A 99 13.30 -2.19 8.53
C GLU A 99 14.37 -2.12 9.64
N MET A 100 13.95 -1.96 10.90
CA MET A 100 14.85 -1.99 12.06
C MET A 100 15.50 -3.37 12.26
N ASP A 101 14.78 -4.46 12.02
CA ASP A 101 15.30 -5.83 12.18
C ASP A 101 16.35 -6.18 11.12
N ILE A 102 16.30 -5.52 9.96
CA ILE A 102 17.18 -5.78 8.81
C ILE A 102 18.16 -4.63 8.54
N ALA A 103 18.31 -3.69 9.49
CA ALA A 103 19.22 -2.57 9.43
C ALA A 103 19.07 -1.67 8.18
N LEU A 104 17.83 -1.44 7.73
CA LEU A 104 17.52 -0.51 6.66
C LEU A 104 17.03 0.83 7.21
N VAL A 105 17.55 1.92 6.64
CA VAL A 105 17.05 3.26 6.94
C VAL A 105 15.77 3.48 6.14
N ILE A 106 14.66 3.71 6.84
CA ILE A 106 13.36 4.02 6.24
C ILE A 106 13.51 5.33 5.43
N PRO A 107 13.23 5.33 4.11
CA PRO A 107 13.30 6.54 3.31
C PRO A 107 12.32 7.61 3.79
N ALA A 108 12.64 8.88 3.54
CA ALA A 108 11.80 10.02 3.94
C ALA A 108 10.36 9.90 3.41
N SER A 109 10.18 9.37 2.20
CA SER A 109 8.89 9.14 1.58
C SER A 109 8.02 8.11 2.34
N VAL A 110 8.64 7.04 2.83
CA VAL A 110 7.96 6.00 3.63
C VAL A 110 7.64 6.54 5.03
N HIS A 111 8.55 7.32 5.63
CA HIS A 111 8.27 8.01 6.89
C HIS A 111 7.07 8.95 6.79
N ALA A 112 7.00 9.78 5.74
CA ALA A 112 5.87 10.66 5.50
C ALA A 112 4.54 9.89 5.39
N LEU A 113 4.54 8.76 4.68
CA LEU A 113 3.39 7.88 4.56
C LEU A 113 2.92 7.35 5.93
N ILE A 114 3.84 6.83 6.75
CA ILE A 114 3.50 6.30 8.08
C ILE A 114 2.99 7.40 9.00
N LYS A 115 3.62 8.57 8.99
CA LYS A 115 3.20 9.71 9.82
C LYS A 115 1.77 10.13 9.50
N ASN A 116 1.41 10.08 8.22
CA ASN A 116 0.07 10.40 7.75
C ASN A 116 -0.96 9.33 8.11
N LYS A 117 -0.59 8.04 8.00
CA LYS A 117 -1.52 6.91 8.24
C LYS A 117 -1.67 6.51 9.70
N VAL A 118 -0.62 6.64 10.49
CA VAL A 118 -0.59 6.26 11.91
C VAL A 118 -0.56 7.52 12.75
N GLY A 119 -1.74 8.01 13.15
CA GLY A 119 -1.89 9.28 13.86
C GLY A 119 -1.25 9.30 15.26
N SER A 120 -1.19 8.15 15.94
CA SER A 120 -0.62 8.03 17.29
C SER A 120 0.91 8.03 17.28
N ALA A 121 1.52 8.99 17.98
CA ALA A 121 2.98 9.04 18.14
C ALA A 121 3.55 7.81 18.87
N ALA A 122 2.78 7.23 19.80
CA ALA A 122 3.16 6.00 20.48
C ALA A 122 3.14 4.82 19.50
N ALA A 123 2.07 4.68 18.71
CA ALA A 123 1.97 3.64 17.69
C ALA A 123 3.11 3.75 16.65
N ARG A 124 3.46 4.96 16.23
CA ARG A 124 4.62 5.18 15.33
C ARG A 124 5.94 4.76 15.96
N ARG A 125 6.14 5.00 17.26
CA ARG A 125 7.35 4.59 17.98
C ARG A 125 7.47 3.08 18.04
N ASP A 126 6.39 2.40 18.39
CA ASP A 126 6.33 0.94 18.48
C ASP A 126 6.59 0.31 17.10
N LEU A 127 5.92 0.84 16.06
CA LEU A 127 6.07 0.37 14.69
C LEU A 127 7.47 0.64 14.11
N MET A 128 7.95 1.89 14.17
CA MET A 128 9.13 2.32 13.43
C MET A 128 10.44 2.14 14.19
N LEU A 129 10.43 2.26 15.53
CA LEU A 129 11.65 2.23 16.33
C LEU A 129 11.82 0.93 17.11
N ARG A 130 10.73 0.25 17.47
CA ARG A 130 10.79 -1.06 18.13
C ARG A 130 10.62 -2.24 17.18
N ALA A 131 10.12 -2.00 15.97
CA ALA A 131 9.80 -3.06 15.00
C ALA A 131 8.82 -4.11 15.57
N ASP A 132 7.89 -3.67 16.43
CA ASP A 132 7.00 -4.59 17.13
C ASP A 132 6.11 -5.35 16.11
N LYS A 133 6.12 -6.67 16.19
CA LYS A 133 5.13 -7.52 15.50
C LYS A 133 3.80 -7.44 16.21
N MET A 134 2.78 -6.94 15.53
CA MET A 134 1.46 -6.70 16.09
C MET A 134 0.43 -7.65 15.51
N THR A 135 -0.50 -8.11 16.35
CA THR A 135 -1.71 -8.78 15.87
C THR A 135 -2.66 -7.75 15.26
N ALA A 136 -3.64 -8.21 14.46
CA ALA A 136 -4.63 -7.32 13.85
C ALA A 136 -5.44 -6.54 14.91
N ALA A 137 -5.79 -7.18 16.04
CA ALA A 137 -6.51 -6.53 17.13
C ALA A 137 -5.70 -5.38 17.76
N VAL A 138 -4.40 -5.59 18.01
CA VAL A 138 -3.51 -4.54 18.53
C VAL A 138 -3.33 -3.42 17.50
N ALA A 139 -3.26 -3.75 16.22
CA ALA A 139 -3.18 -2.75 15.15
C ALA A 139 -4.44 -1.88 15.06
N VAL A 140 -5.63 -2.44 15.33
CA VAL A 140 -6.89 -1.67 15.45
C VAL A 140 -6.83 -0.74 16.66
N GLU A 141 -6.46 -1.26 17.84
CA GLU A 141 -6.35 -0.48 19.08
C GLU A 141 -5.40 0.71 18.92
N LYS A 142 -4.28 0.51 18.22
CA LYS A 142 -3.29 1.54 17.95
C LYS A 142 -3.64 2.50 16.82
N GLY A 143 -4.78 2.29 16.13
CA GLY A 143 -5.22 3.09 15.00
C GLY A 143 -4.31 2.98 13.78
N ILE A 144 -3.67 1.81 13.61
CA ILE A 144 -2.85 1.48 12.44
C ILE A 144 -3.74 0.90 11.33
N VAL A 145 -4.76 0.11 11.71
CA VAL A 145 -5.78 -0.40 10.80
C VAL A 145 -7.19 -0.01 11.23
N ASP A 146 -8.12 0.11 10.28
CA ASP A 146 -9.48 0.57 10.56
C ASP A 146 -10.35 -0.52 11.21
N SER A 147 -10.11 -1.79 10.89
CA SER A 147 -10.85 -2.93 11.43
C SER A 147 -10.06 -4.24 11.34
N ALA A 148 -10.49 -5.24 12.10
CA ALA A 148 -9.95 -6.60 12.06
C ALA A 148 -11.11 -7.61 12.12
N VAL A 149 -11.00 -8.67 11.33
CA VAL A 149 -11.92 -9.82 11.30
C VAL A 149 -11.11 -11.11 11.31
N ASN A 150 -11.77 -12.26 11.44
CA ASN A 150 -11.09 -13.54 11.66
C ASN A 150 -10.78 -14.23 10.32
N GLY A 151 -9.55 -14.06 9.85
CA GLY A 151 -9.04 -14.80 8.71
C GLY A 151 -9.18 -14.09 7.37
N ALA A 152 -8.53 -14.66 6.36
CA ALA A 152 -8.33 -14.00 5.06
C ALA A 152 -9.63 -13.85 4.26
N GLU A 153 -10.49 -14.88 4.26
CA GLU A 153 -11.76 -14.87 3.54
C GLU A 153 -12.71 -13.81 4.10
N GLU A 154 -12.95 -13.83 5.41
CA GLU A 154 -13.76 -12.82 6.10
C GLU A 154 -13.22 -11.40 5.88
N THR A 155 -11.89 -11.24 5.81
CA THR A 155 -11.24 -9.94 5.53
C THR A 155 -11.59 -9.44 4.13
N VAL A 156 -11.54 -10.32 3.13
CA VAL A 156 -11.93 -9.95 1.76
C VAL A 156 -13.41 -9.61 1.71
N GLU A 157 -14.27 -10.39 2.35
CA GLU A 157 -15.71 -10.08 2.39
C GLU A 157 -16.00 -8.74 3.09
N ALA A 158 -15.33 -8.45 4.20
CA ALA A 158 -15.48 -7.19 4.91
C ALA A 158 -15.02 -6.00 4.04
N ALA A 159 -13.91 -6.16 3.32
CA ALA A 159 -13.43 -5.16 2.37
C ALA A 159 -14.41 -4.97 1.20
N VAL A 160 -15.03 -6.04 0.69
CA VAL A 160 -16.08 -5.98 -0.34
C VAL A 160 -17.29 -5.21 0.16
N ARG A 161 -17.79 -5.54 1.36
CA ARG A 161 -18.94 -4.83 1.96
C ARG A 161 -18.67 -3.33 2.12
N LEU A 162 -17.47 -2.97 2.58
CA LEU A 162 -17.05 -1.57 2.68
C LEU A 162 -16.96 -0.89 1.31
N GLY A 163 -16.36 -1.58 0.32
CA GLY A 163 -16.28 -1.08 -1.05
C GLY A 163 -17.65 -0.80 -1.65
N GLU A 164 -18.61 -1.71 -1.46
CA GLU A 164 -19.99 -1.54 -1.91
C GLU A 164 -20.69 -0.37 -1.20
N GLU A 165 -20.46 -0.19 0.10
CA GLU A 165 -20.99 0.97 0.84
C GLU A 165 -20.47 2.29 0.25
N LEU A 166 -19.17 2.37 -0.01
CA LEU A 166 -18.54 3.55 -0.59
C LEU A 166 -19.04 3.84 -2.00
N VAL A 167 -19.17 2.81 -2.85
CA VAL A 167 -19.73 2.94 -4.20
C VAL A 167 -21.18 3.43 -4.15
N ARG A 168 -22.01 2.94 -3.22
CA ARG A 168 -23.41 3.38 -3.06
C ARG A 168 -23.54 4.87 -2.76
N ARG A 169 -22.49 5.53 -2.26
CA ARG A 169 -22.46 6.99 -2.07
C ARG A 169 -22.50 7.76 -3.39
N LYS A 170 -22.18 7.11 -4.53
CA LYS A 170 -22.16 7.69 -5.88
C LYS A 170 -21.34 8.99 -5.95
N TRP A 171 -20.24 9.05 -5.22
CA TRP A 171 -19.34 10.20 -5.26
C TRP A 171 -18.73 10.37 -6.64
N LYS A 172 -18.57 11.63 -7.05
CA LYS A 172 -17.80 11.96 -8.26
C LYS A 172 -16.35 11.58 -8.03
N GLY A 173 -15.87 10.51 -8.68
CA GLY A 173 -14.55 9.93 -8.45
C GLY A 173 -13.41 10.97 -8.55
N HIS A 174 -13.47 11.88 -9.53
CA HIS A 174 -12.47 12.94 -9.66
C HIS A 174 -12.45 13.89 -8.45
N VAL A 175 -13.60 14.22 -7.85
CA VAL A 175 -13.66 15.09 -6.65
C VAL A 175 -13.05 14.36 -5.46
N TYR A 176 -13.45 13.10 -5.23
CA TYR A 176 -12.89 12.30 -4.14
C TYR A 176 -11.38 12.14 -4.28
N ALA A 177 -10.90 11.86 -5.50
CA ALA A 177 -9.47 11.76 -5.81
C ALA A 177 -8.74 13.08 -5.51
N GLN A 178 -9.26 14.23 -5.95
CA GLN A 178 -8.62 15.53 -5.68
C GLN A 178 -8.55 15.87 -4.19
N ILE A 179 -9.63 15.63 -3.43
CA ILE A 179 -9.63 15.81 -1.96
C ILE A 179 -8.56 14.92 -1.34
N ARG A 180 -8.48 13.66 -1.77
CA ARG A 180 -7.52 12.70 -1.23
C ARG A 180 -6.07 13.05 -1.59
N LEU A 181 -5.81 13.54 -2.80
CA LEU A 181 -4.50 14.08 -3.19
C LEU A 181 -4.11 15.27 -2.30
N GLY A 182 -5.06 16.14 -1.97
CA GLY A 182 -4.85 17.24 -1.01
C GLY A 182 -4.54 16.76 0.41
N LEU A 183 -5.28 15.77 0.92
CA LEU A 183 -5.03 15.19 2.25
C LEU A 183 -3.65 14.51 2.36
N MET A 184 -3.11 14.03 1.24
CA MET A 184 -1.86 13.27 1.17
C MET A 184 -0.73 14.08 0.53
N SER A 185 -0.87 15.41 0.42
CA SER A 185 0.07 16.28 -0.30
C SER A 185 1.51 16.16 0.21
N GLU A 186 1.71 16.17 1.53
CA GLU A 186 3.03 15.99 2.16
C GLU A 186 3.68 14.65 1.77
N VAL A 187 2.88 13.59 1.68
CA VAL A 187 3.38 12.27 1.27
C VAL A 187 3.79 12.30 -0.21
N LEU A 188 2.97 12.92 -1.07
CA LEU A 188 3.27 13.05 -2.49
C LEU A 188 4.51 13.92 -2.75
N GLU A 189 4.69 14.98 -1.98
CA GLU A 189 5.90 15.80 -2.00
C GLU A 189 7.13 14.99 -1.61
N ALA A 190 7.06 14.24 -0.51
CA ALA A 190 8.15 13.35 -0.09
C ALA A 190 8.44 12.23 -1.10
N MET A 191 7.44 11.75 -1.85
CA MET A 191 7.63 10.78 -2.93
C MET A 191 8.32 11.39 -4.16
N ARG A 192 8.09 12.69 -4.45
CA ARG A 192 8.75 13.41 -5.54
C ARG A 192 10.19 13.79 -5.18
N ASN A 193 10.43 14.15 -3.93
CA ASN A 193 11.74 14.58 -3.46
C ASN A 193 12.58 13.32 -3.21
N HIS A 194 13.58 13.09 -4.08
CA HIS A 194 14.48 11.94 -4.07
C HIS A 194 15.49 11.94 -2.91
N ASP A 195 15.11 12.44 -1.74
CA ASP A 195 16.02 12.54 -0.61
C ASP A 195 16.28 11.13 -0.08
N SER A 196 17.38 10.56 -0.60
CA SER A 196 18.09 9.49 0.06
C SER A 196 18.41 9.98 1.47
N PRO A 197 18.26 9.13 2.50
CA PRO A 197 18.67 9.51 3.85
C PRO A 197 20.08 10.09 3.76
N ARG A 198 20.31 11.28 4.34
CA ARG A 198 21.68 11.79 4.49
C ARG A 198 22.46 10.68 5.17
N SER A 199 23.53 10.21 4.52
CA SER A 199 24.48 9.31 5.16
C SER A 199 24.91 9.99 6.46
N LEU A 200 24.47 9.45 7.59
CA LEU A 200 24.95 9.87 8.91
C LEU A 200 26.13 8.98 9.30
N LEU A 201 27.02 8.72 8.34
CA LEU A 201 28.35 8.11 8.46
C LEU A 201 29.15 8.44 7.20
#